data_AF-A0A5J9T8R2-F1
#
_entry.id   AF-A0A5J9T8R2-F1
#
_cell.length_a   1.000
_cell.length_b   1.000
_cell.length_c   1.000
_cell.angle_alpha   90.00
_cell.angle_beta   90.00
_cell.angle_gamma   90.00
#
_symmetry.space_group_name_H-M   'P 1'
#
loop_
_entity.id
_entity.type
_entity.pdbx_description
1 polymer ?
#
loop_
_entity_poly.entity_id
_entity_poly.type
_entity_poly.pdbx_seq_one_letter_code
_entity_poly.pdbx_strand_id
1 'polypeptide(L)'
;MGDRVKKSPLLSVARKMIPVLPKMPIVEMISCFAVYNAIPFPRPQWYLEWYPSLTGAAAVVVGALDYGQMGCCVLQAAAGLLAPMLKGRSRRSCWALTFVALVASAVNHSIWGIIEGGLLAIVNPGEVPAIVAVMIGVIIIGAFELAAFVVLFQGEDQEIYGSA
;
A
#
# COMPACT_ATOMS: atom_id res chain seq x y z
N MET A 1 -34.10 20.50 42.02
CA MET A 1 -33.24 21.54 41.40
C MET A 1 -32.44 20.87 40.30
N GLY A 2 -32.86 21.05 39.05
CA GLY A 2 -32.23 20.41 37.89
C GLY A 2 -31.17 21.32 37.27
N ASP A 3 -29.92 20.90 37.32
CA ASP A 3 -28.81 21.59 36.66
C ASP A 3 -28.99 21.56 35.14
N ARG A 4 -29.26 22.72 34.56
CA ARG A 4 -29.18 22.94 33.12
C ARG A 4 -27.71 23.14 32.76
N VAL A 5 -27.03 22.06 32.38
CA VAL A 5 -25.73 22.15 31.70
C VAL A 5 -25.95 22.92 30.39
N LYS A 6 -25.59 24.21 30.38
CA LYS A 6 -25.56 25.06 29.17
C LYS A 6 -24.56 24.45 28.20
N LYS A 7 -25.05 23.73 27.19
CA LYS A 7 -24.25 23.29 26.03
C LYS A 7 -23.66 24.55 25.38
N SER A 8 -22.34 24.71 25.47
CA SER A 8 -21.67 25.88 24.91
C SER A 8 -21.81 25.87 23.38
N PRO A 9 -22.27 26.98 22.76
CA PRO A 9 -22.46 27.05 21.31
C PRO A 9 -21.15 26.86 20.54
N LEU A 10 -20.01 27.12 21.18
CA LEU A 10 -18.67 26.92 20.61
C LEU A 10 -18.36 25.45 20.28
N LEU A 11 -18.79 24.50 21.12
CA LEU A 11 -18.62 23.05 20.84
C LEU A 11 -19.53 22.57 19.71
N SER A 12 -20.68 23.22 19.52
CA SER A 12 -21.61 22.95 18.41
C SER A 12 -21.07 23.49 17.08
N VAL A 13 -20.43 24.66 17.12
CA VAL A 13 -19.84 25.31 15.94
C VAL A 13 -18.54 24.61 15.54
N ALA A 14 -17.67 24.23 16.48
CA ALA A 14 -16.47 23.44 16.19
C ALA A 14 -16.79 22.09 15.54
N ARG A 15 -17.89 21.44 15.95
CA ARG A 15 -18.36 20.19 15.34
C ARG A 15 -18.92 20.39 13.92
N LYS A 16 -19.34 21.60 13.58
CA LYS A 16 -19.80 22.01 12.24
C LYS A 16 -18.67 22.47 11.31
N MET A 17 -17.51 22.79 11.87
CA MET A 17 -16.37 23.38 11.16
C MET A 17 -15.23 22.39 10.90
N ILE A 18 -15.38 21.09 11.19
CA ILE A 18 -14.53 20.09 10.54
C ILE A 18 -15.08 20.00 9.11
N PRO A 19 -14.41 20.60 8.12
CA PRO A 19 -14.87 20.51 6.76
C PRO A 19 -14.88 19.02 6.44
N VAL A 20 -15.98 18.58 5.85
CA VAL A 20 -16.15 17.27 5.25
C VAL A 20 -14.92 16.99 4.41
N LEU A 21 -13.93 16.30 5.00
CA LEU A 21 -12.96 15.55 4.21
C LEU A 21 -13.86 14.68 3.34
N PRO A 22 -13.82 14.80 1.99
CA PRO A 22 -14.66 13.96 1.16
C PRO A 22 -14.46 12.55 1.66
N LYS A 23 -15.53 11.92 2.15
CA LYS A 23 -15.50 10.55 2.66
C LYS A 23 -15.24 9.67 1.45
N MET A 24 -14.01 9.67 0.94
CA MET A 24 -13.54 8.59 0.10
C MET A 24 -13.69 7.35 0.97
N PRO A 25 -14.56 6.41 0.60
CA PRO A 25 -14.74 5.20 1.36
C PRO A 25 -13.42 4.43 1.32
N ILE A 26 -13.02 3.89 2.47
CA ILE A 26 -11.72 3.23 2.71
C ILE A 26 -11.31 2.31 1.55
N VAL A 27 -12.26 1.51 1.05
CA VAL A 27 -12.09 0.62 -0.10
C VAL A 27 -11.59 1.37 -1.35
N GLU A 28 -12.20 2.50 -1.71
CA GLU A 28 -11.80 3.27 -2.89
C GLU A 28 -10.40 3.87 -2.73
N MET A 29 -10.06 4.35 -1.53
CA MET A 29 -8.72 4.88 -1.24
C MET A 29 -7.65 3.79 -1.38
N ILE A 30 -7.87 2.63 -0.77
CA ILE A 30 -6.95 1.50 -0.84
C ILE A 30 -6.88 0.94 -2.28
N SER A 31 -8.02 0.88 -2.96
CA SER A 31 -8.09 0.43 -4.36
C SER A 31 -7.31 1.35 -5.29
N CYS A 32 -7.47 2.67 -5.16
CA CYS A 32 -6.69 3.65 -5.90
C CYS A 32 -5.20 3.53 -5.60
N PHE A 33 -4.83 3.36 -4.33
CA PHE A 33 -3.44 3.11 -3.94
C PHE A 33 -2.89 1.84 -4.59
N ALA A 34 -3.63 0.73 -4.56
CA ALA A 34 -3.20 -0.52 -5.18
C ALA A 34 -3.05 -0.41 -6.70
N VAL A 35 -3.98 0.26 -7.39
CA VAL A 35 -3.88 0.48 -8.84
C VAL A 35 -2.70 1.40 -9.18
N TYR A 36 -2.44 2.42 -8.37
CA TYR A 36 -1.28 3.30 -8.54
C TYR A 36 0.04 2.51 -8.42
N ASN A 37 0.17 1.64 -7.41
CA ASN A 37 1.36 0.82 -7.20
C ASN A 37 1.44 -0.41 -8.11
N ALA A 38 0.36 -0.75 -8.81
CA ALA A 38 0.37 -1.77 -9.85
C ALA A 38 1.15 -1.33 -11.10
N ILE A 39 1.32 -0.02 -11.31
CA ILE A 39 2.21 0.48 -12.35
C ILE A 39 3.64 0.16 -11.89
N PRO A 40 4.42 -0.61 -12.67
CA PRO A 40 5.79 -0.93 -12.29
C PRO A 40 6.54 0.36 -11.97
N PHE A 41 7.15 0.44 -10.79
CA PHE A 41 8.02 1.56 -10.46
C PHE A 41 9.04 1.70 -11.59
N PRO A 42 9.19 2.90 -12.19
CA PRO A 42 10.23 3.10 -13.18
C PRO A 42 11.55 2.72 -12.53
N ARG A 43 12.19 1.67 -13.08
CA ARG A 43 13.48 1.21 -12.59
C ARG A 43 14.46 2.39 -12.68
N PRO A 44 15.22 2.67 -11.61
CA PRO A 44 16.17 3.76 -11.65
C PRO A 44 17.22 3.47 -12.73
N GLN A 45 17.78 4.50 -13.34
CA GLN A 45 18.68 4.34 -14.50
C GLN A 45 19.87 3.42 -14.20
N TRP A 46 20.43 3.50 -12.99
CA TRP A 46 21.52 2.61 -12.56
C TRP A 46 21.11 1.13 -12.59
N TYR A 47 19.84 0.79 -12.29
CA TYR A 47 19.38 -0.59 -12.37
C TYR A 47 19.48 -1.09 -13.82
N LEU A 48 19.05 -0.27 -14.79
CA LEU A 48 19.09 -0.63 -16.21
C LEU A 48 20.52 -0.76 -16.75
N GLU A 49 21.47 0.01 -16.21
CA GLU A 49 22.88 -0.08 -16.56
C GLU A 49 23.53 -1.37 -16.03
N TRP A 50 23.15 -1.80 -14.83
CA TRP A 50 23.73 -2.97 -14.17
C TRP A 50 23.02 -4.29 -14.49
N TYR A 51 21.73 -4.27 -14.79
CA TYR A 51 20.96 -5.48 -15.09
C TYR A 51 21.62 -6.37 -16.17
N PRO A 52 22.17 -5.84 -17.28
CA PRO A 52 22.84 -6.65 -18.30
C PRO A 52 24.13 -7.33 -17.83
N SER A 53 24.73 -6.86 -16.72
CA SER A 53 25.96 -7.42 -16.16
C SER A 53 25.71 -8.58 -15.18
N LEU A 54 24.45 -8.82 -14.79
CA LEU A 54 24.10 -9.94 -13.93
C LEU A 54 24.32 -11.26 -14.65
N THR A 55 25.00 -12.19 -13.98
CA THR A 55 25.27 -13.52 -14.52
C THR A 55 25.00 -14.62 -13.49
N GLY A 56 24.92 -15.86 -13.96
CA GLY A 56 24.77 -17.04 -13.10
C GLY A 56 23.51 -17.01 -12.23
N ALA A 57 23.64 -17.43 -10.97
CA ALA A 57 22.52 -17.56 -10.03
C ALA A 57 21.84 -16.20 -9.73
N ALA A 58 22.61 -15.11 -9.70
CA ALA A 58 22.05 -13.78 -9.42
C ALA A 58 21.08 -13.33 -10.53
N ALA A 59 21.44 -13.54 -11.80
CA ALA A 59 20.55 -13.22 -12.92
C ALA A 59 19.24 -14.03 -12.89
N VAL A 60 19.33 -15.32 -12.53
CA VAL A 60 18.16 -16.20 -12.42
C VAL A 60 17.23 -15.74 -11.29
N VAL A 61 17.79 -15.43 -10.12
CA VAL A 61 17.01 -14.97 -8.96
C VAL A 61 16.34 -13.63 -9.25
N VAL A 62 17.08 -12.65 -9.79
CA VAL A 62 16.52 -11.33 -10.12
C VAL A 62 15.45 -11.44 -11.19
N GLY A 63 15.68 -12.22 -12.25
CA GLY A 63 14.67 -12.44 -13.29
C GLY A 63 13.40 -13.12 -12.77
N ALA A 64 13.53 -14.10 -11.86
CA ALA A 64 12.37 -14.72 -11.21
C ALA A 64 11.61 -13.73 -10.31
N LEU A 65 12.33 -12.87 -9.59
CA LEU A 65 11.75 -11.82 -8.77
C LEU A 65 11.04 -10.76 -9.63
N ASP A 66 11.62 -10.31 -10.73
CA ASP A 66 10.96 -9.40 -11.69
C ASP A 66 9.66 -10.00 -12.24
N TYR A 67 9.68 -11.28 -12.60
CA TYR A 67 8.48 -11.98 -13.05
C TYR A 67 7.41 -12.07 -11.94
N GLY A 68 7.82 -12.38 -10.71
CA GLY A 68 6.95 -12.34 -9.54
C GLY A 68 6.34 -10.96 -9.33
N GLN A 69 7.14 -9.90 -9.50
CA GLN A 69 6.71 -8.51 -9.39
C GLN A 69 5.63 -8.16 -10.42
N MET A 70 5.81 -8.58 -11.68
CA MET A 70 4.77 -8.42 -12.72
C MET A 70 3.47 -9.15 -12.33
N GLY A 71 3.56 -10.35 -11.77
CA GLY A 71 2.41 -11.08 -11.24
C GLY A 71 1.68 -10.30 -10.15
N CYS A 72 2.42 -9.72 -9.21
CA CYS A 72 1.86 -8.86 -8.17
C CYS A 72 1.18 -7.60 -8.75
N CYS A 73 1.79 -6.94 -9.75
CA CYS A 73 1.19 -5.81 -10.45
C CYS A 73 -0.17 -6.17 -11.07
N VAL A 74 -0.26 -7.31 -11.76
CA VAL A 74 -1.52 -7.79 -12.36
C VAL A 74 -2.57 -8.03 -11.29
N LEU A 75 -2.20 -8.69 -10.19
CA LEU A 75 -3.13 -8.96 -9.08
C LEU A 75 -3.60 -7.67 -8.39
N GLN A 76 -2.70 -6.71 -8.16
CA GLN A 76 -3.04 -5.41 -7.59
C GLN A 76 -4.00 -4.64 -8.49
N ALA A 77 -3.72 -4.55 -9.79
CA ALA A 77 -4.58 -3.86 -10.74
C ALA A 77 -5.95 -4.52 -10.82
N ALA A 78 -5.99 -5.85 -10.98
CA ALA A 78 -7.24 -6.58 -11.06
C ALA A 78 -8.08 -6.42 -9.79
N ALA A 79 -7.48 -6.63 -8.62
CA ALA A 79 -8.19 -6.53 -7.35
C ALA A 79 -8.62 -5.09 -7.02
N GLY A 80 -7.75 -4.11 -7.25
CA GLY A 80 -8.05 -2.69 -7.04
C GLY A 80 -9.10 -2.14 -8.00
N LEU A 81 -9.21 -2.65 -9.23
CA LEU A 81 -10.30 -2.28 -10.14
C LEU A 81 -11.61 -2.98 -9.79
N LEU A 82 -11.56 -4.25 -9.38
CA LEU A 82 -12.75 -5.05 -9.10
C LEU A 82 -13.39 -4.71 -7.74
N ALA A 83 -12.61 -4.35 -6.71
CA ALA A 83 -13.13 -4.07 -5.38
C ALA A 83 -14.20 -2.94 -5.38
N PRO A 84 -13.96 -1.76 -5.98
CA PRO A 84 -14.97 -0.70 -6.08
C PRO A 84 -16.21 -1.12 -6.89
N MET A 85 -16.05 -1.96 -7.92
CA MET A 85 -17.17 -2.43 -8.75
C MET A 85 -18.14 -3.35 -7.99
N LEU A 86 -17.68 -3.98 -6.91
CA LEU A 86 -18.51 -4.85 -6.05
C LEU A 86 -19.17 -4.08 -4.90
N LYS A 87 -18.86 -2.80 -4.74
CA LYS A 87 -19.45 -1.93 -3.72
C LYS A 87 -20.96 -1.83 -3.94
N GLY A 88 -21.74 -2.30 -2.96
CA GLY A 88 -23.21 -2.39 -3.03
C GLY A 88 -23.77 -3.71 -3.57
N ARG A 89 -22.92 -4.61 -4.10
CA ARG A 89 -23.33 -5.93 -4.60
C ARG A 89 -22.93 -7.06 -3.67
N SER A 90 -21.68 -7.08 -3.25
CA SER A 90 -21.16 -8.04 -2.26
C SER A 90 -20.09 -7.39 -1.43
N ARG A 91 -20.47 -7.05 -0.20
CA ARG A 91 -19.59 -6.36 0.75
C ARG A 91 -18.39 -7.23 1.13
N ARG A 92 -18.61 -8.50 1.45
CA ARG A 92 -17.54 -9.45 1.77
C ARG A 92 -16.53 -9.60 0.64
N SER A 93 -17.01 -9.66 -0.62
CA SER A 93 -16.13 -9.76 -1.79
C SER A 93 -15.33 -8.47 -2.02
N CYS A 94 -15.94 -7.32 -1.76
CA CYS A 94 -15.27 -6.02 -1.84
C CYS A 94 -14.08 -5.92 -0.86
N TRP A 95 -14.31 -6.26 0.42
CA TRP A 95 -13.27 -6.29 1.45
C TRP A 95 -12.18 -7.33 1.14
N ALA A 96 -12.57 -8.54 0.71
CA ALA A 96 -11.61 -9.59 0.33
C ALA A 96 -10.71 -9.17 -0.85
N LEU A 97 -11.27 -8.54 -1.88
CA LEU A 97 -10.45 -8.04 -3.00
C LEU A 97 -9.53 -6.90 -2.57
N THR A 98 -10.01 -6.01 -1.70
CA THR A 98 -9.18 -4.91 -1.17
C THR A 98 -8.01 -5.47 -0.35
N PHE A 99 -8.26 -6.52 0.45
CA PHE A 99 -7.22 -7.27 1.16
C PHE A 99 -6.21 -7.90 0.20
N VAL A 100 -6.68 -8.59 -0.85
CA VAL A 100 -5.81 -9.17 -1.89
C VAL A 100 -4.95 -8.10 -2.55
N ALA A 101 -5.51 -6.94 -2.86
CA ALA A 101 -4.79 -5.82 -3.44
C ALA A 101 -3.66 -5.33 -2.51
N LEU A 102 -3.92 -5.20 -1.21
CA LEU A 102 -2.90 -4.84 -0.22
C LEU A 102 -1.82 -5.91 -0.05
N VAL A 103 -2.19 -7.18 0.01
CA VAL A 103 -1.21 -8.28 0.09
C VAL A 103 -0.32 -8.29 -1.15
N ALA A 104 -0.90 -8.14 -2.33
CA ALA A 104 -0.13 -8.09 -3.57
C ALA A 104 0.79 -6.84 -3.63
N SER A 105 0.36 -5.70 -3.08
CA SER A 105 1.22 -4.51 -2.89
C SER A 105 2.40 -4.81 -1.96
N ALA A 106 2.15 -5.43 -0.81
CA ALA A 106 3.19 -5.72 0.18
C ALA A 106 4.24 -6.68 -0.36
N VAL A 107 3.81 -7.71 -1.09
CA VAL A 107 4.72 -8.65 -1.76
C VAL A 107 5.51 -7.94 -2.85
N ASN A 108 4.86 -7.10 -3.66
CA ASN A 108 5.51 -6.30 -4.72
C ASN A 108 6.63 -5.41 -4.18
N HIS A 109 6.37 -4.66 -3.10
CA HIS A 109 7.37 -3.80 -2.48
C HIS A 109 8.48 -4.57 -1.77
N SER A 110 8.15 -5.74 -1.19
CA SER A 110 9.16 -6.63 -0.61
C SER A 110 10.11 -7.16 -1.69
N ILE A 111 9.57 -7.59 -2.84
CA ILE A 111 10.36 -8.01 -3.99
C ILE A 111 11.25 -6.86 -4.48
N TRP A 112 10.69 -5.65 -4.62
CA TRP A 112 11.46 -4.47 -4.97
C TRP A 112 12.62 -4.23 -3.99
N GLY A 113 12.37 -4.25 -2.69
CA GLY A 113 13.41 -4.07 -1.67
C GLY A 113 14.51 -5.14 -1.73
N ILE A 114 14.15 -6.40 -1.99
CA ILE A 114 15.11 -7.51 -2.15
C ILE A 114 15.98 -7.27 -3.40
N ILE A 115 15.36 -6.92 -4.53
CA ILE A 115 16.08 -6.64 -5.78
C ILE A 115 17.03 -5.46 -5.58
N GLU A 116 16.52 -4.31 -5.16
CA GLU A 116 17.32 -3.08 -5.07
C GLU A 116 18.41 -3.18 -4.00
N GLY A 117 18.06 -3.66 -2.79
CA GLY A 117 19.01 -3.82 -1.69
C GLY A 117 20.05 -4.90 -1.95
N GLY A 118 19.63 -6.05 -2.49
CA GLY A 118 20.53 -7.14 -2.86
C GLY A 118 21.48 -6.77 -3.99
N LEU A 119 20.97 -6.08 -5.02
CA LEU A 119 21.80 -5.61 -6.14
C LEU A 119 22.81 -4.56 -5.71
N LEU A 120 22.41 -3.55 -4.94
CA LEU A 120 23.32 -2.53 -4.43
C LEU A 120 24.46 -3.14 -3.60
N ALA A 121 24.15 -4.14 -2.77
CA ALA A 121 25.16 -4.82 -1.95
C ALA A 121 26.20 -5.61 -2.78
N ILE A 122 25.81 -6.13 -3.94
CA ILE A 122 26.69 -6.92 -4.82
C ILE A 122 27.50 -6.01 -5.74
N VAL A 123 26.83 -5.03 -6.33
CA VAL A 123 27.35 -4.19 -7.41
C VAL A 123 28.24 -3.07 -6.87
N ASN A 124 27.90 -2.51 -5.71
CA ASN A 124 28.63 -1.40 -5.13
C ASN A 124 28.96 -1.67 -3.65
N PRO A 125 29.81 -2.69 -3.39
CA PRO A 125 30.16 -3.07 -2.03
C PRO A 125 30.89 -1.92 -1.34
N GLY A 126 30.24 -1.29 -0.36
CA GLY A 126 30.77 -0.15 0.39
C GLY A 126 29.96 1.13 0.28
N GLU A 127 28.99 1.22 -0.64
CA GLU A 127 28.06 2.35 -0.70
C GLU A 127 26.93 2.24 0.33
N VAL A 128 27.32 2.41 1.59
CA VAL A 128 26.41 2.44 2.76
C VAL A 128 25.25 3.43 2.57
N PRO A 129 25.43 4.67 2.05
CA PRO A 129 24.32 5.61 1.90
C PRO A 129 23.19 5.10 1.01
N ALA A 130 23.52 4.42 -0.10
CA ALA A 130 22.52 3.90 -1.04
C ALA A 130 21.72 2.75 -0.41
N ILE A 131 22.40 1.83 0.29
CA ILE A 131 21.77 0.73 1.02
C ILE A 131 20.83 1.27 2.11
N VAL A 132 21.28 2.27 2.87
CA VAL A 132 20.48 2.92 3.91
C VAL A 132 19.24 3.61 3.30
N ALA A 133 19.38 4.28 2.16
CA ALA A 133 18.27 4.92 1.47
C ALA A 133 17.20 3.90 1.04
N VAL A 134 17.60 2.76 0.46
CA VAL A 134 16.67 1.68 0.11
C VAL A 134 15.98 1.13 1.35
N MET A 135 16.72 0.89 2.44
CA MET A 135 16.13 0.44 3.70
C MET A 135 15.09 1.42 4.26
N ILE A 136 15.38 2.72 4.24
CA ILE A 136 14.43 3.75 4.66
C ILE A 136 13.18 3.70 3.78
N GLY A 137 13.34 3.56 2.46
CA GLY A 137 12.23 3.41 1.53
C GLY A 137 11.34 2.22 1.86
N VAL A 138 11.93 1.04 2.07
CA VAL A 138 11.21 -0.19 2.47
C VAL A 138 10.46 0.01 3.79
N ILE A 139 11.08 0.64 4.79
CA ILE A 139 10.45 0.90 6.10
C ILE A 139 9.25 1.84 5.94
N ILE A 140 9.41 2.94 5.19
CA ILE A 140 8.33 3.91 4.97
C ILE A 140 7.16 3.25 4.25
N ILE A 141 7.43 2.54 3.16
CA ILE A 141 6.40 1.84 2.38
C ILE A 141 5.70 0.79 3.24
N GLY A 142 6.46 -0.05 3.95
CA GLY A 142 5.90 -1.05 4.85
C GLY A 142 5.03 -0.45 5.96
N ALA A 143 5.41 0.70 6.51
CA ALA A 143 4.59 1.42 7.47
C ALA A 143 3.25 1.90 6.87
N PHE A 144 3.26 2.39 5.62
CA PHE A 144 2.02 2.73 4.92
C PHE A 144 1.14 1.51 4.66
N GLU A 145 1.72 0.38 4.28
CA GLU A 145 0.96 -0.86 4.07
C GLU A 145 0.34 -1.38 5.36
N LEU A 146 1.10 -1.38 6.46
CA LEU A 146 0.58 -1.73 7.79
C LEU A 146 -0.56 -0.80 8.20
N ALA A 147 -0.41 0.51 8.00
CA ALA A 147 -1.48 1.46 8.26
C ALA A 147 -2.72 1.17 7.39
N ALA A 148 -2.54 0.83 6.12
CA ALA A 148 -3.63 0.46 5.23
C ALA A 148 -4.34 -0.83 5.67
N PHE A 149 -3.59 -1.84 6.14
CA PHE A 149 -4.18 -3.06 6.73
C PHE A 149 -4.99 -2.74 7.98
N VAL A 150 -4.46 -1.91 8.90
CA VAL A 150 -5.17 -1.51 10.11
C VAL A 150 -6.47 -0.78 9.77
N VAL A 151 -6.42 0.17 8.83
CA VAL A 151 -7.60 0.90 8.37
C VAL A 151 -8.60 -0.03 7.67
N LEU A 152 -8.11 -1.03 6.92
CA LEU A 152 -8.96 -2.04 6.30
C LEU A 152 -9.74 -2.83 7.36
N PHE A 153 -9.06 -3.40 8.36
CA PHE A 153 -9.71 -4.19 9.40
C PHE A 153 -10.66 -3.35 10.26
N GLN A 154 -10.26 -2.12 10.63
CA GLN A 154 -11.14 -1.21 11.37
C GLN A 154 -12.40 -0.83 10.57
N GLY A 155 -12.25 -0.59 9.27
CA GLY A 155 -13.36 -0.28 8.39
C GLY A 155 -14.31 -1.46 8.20
N GLU A 156 -13.78 -2.68 8.07
CA GLU A 156 -14.57 -3.90 8.01
C GLU A 156 -15.40 -4.06 9.29
N ASP A 157 -14.76 -3.93 10.46
CA ASP A 157 -15.40 -4.08 11.77
C ASP A 157 -16.48 -3.04 12.04
N GLN A 158 -16.20 -1.75 11.83
CA GLN A 158 -17.17 -0.66 12.04
C GLN A 158 -18.44 -0.86 11.22
N GLU A 159 -18.26 -1.41 10.04
CA GLU A 159 -19.30 -1.49 9.05
C GLU A 159 -20.05 -2.85 9.20
N ILE A 160 -19.41 -3.93 9.73
CA ILE A 160 -20.04 -5.24 10.06
C ILE A 160 -20.80 -5.18 11.39
N TYR A 161 -20.18 -4.63 12.44
CA TYR A 161 -20.71 -4.69 13.81
C TYR A 161 -21.36 -3.38 14.28
N GLY A 162 -21.26 -2.32 13.47
CA GLY A 162 -21.67 -0.96 13.89
C GLY A 162 -20.64 -0.33 14.81
N SER A 163 -20.51 0.99 14.78
CA SER A 163 -19.66 1.74 15.71
C SER A 163 -20.13 1.49 17.15
N ALA A 164 -19.27 0.90 17.98
CA ALA A 164 -19.48 0.78 19.41
C ALA A 164 -19.63 2.15 20.09
#